data_AF-A0A6J4NJP6-F1
#
_entry.id   AF-A0A6J4NJP6-F1
#
_cell.length_a   1.000
_cell.length_b   1.000
_cell.length_c   1.000
_cell.angle_alpha   90.00
_cell.angle_beta   90.00
_cell.angle_gamma   90.00
#
_symmetry.space_group_name_H-M   'P 1'
#
loop_
_entity.id
_entity.type
_entity.pdbx_description
1 polymer ?
#
loop_
_entity_poly.entity_id
_entity_poly.type
_entity_poly.pdbx_seq_one_letter_code
_entity_poly.pdbx_strand_id
1 'polypeptide(L)' 'KQRATMGKDYRRIEQLKAIAFDCGFGNEDAKQFGKLSKTATWEAMLETYGVPFPADNSSNVETQDTEESD' A
#
# COMPACT_ATOMS: atom_id res chain seq x y z
N LYS A 1 -2.79 -16.15 29.47
CA LYS A 1 -2.84 -16.26 27.99
C LYS A 1 -3.05 -14.85 27.43
N GLN A 2 -1.97 -14.10 27.21
CA GLN A 2 -2.04 -12.72 26.71
C GLN A 2 -2.38 -12.78 25.21
N ARG A 3 -3.51 -12.20 24.81
CA ARG A 3 -3.87 -12.00 23.40
C ARG A 3 -2.99 -10.89 22.87
N ALA A 4 -2.00 -11.23 22.04
CA ALA A 4 -1.20 -10.25 21.34
C ALA A 4 -2.13 -9.40 20.47
N THR A 5 -2.23 -8.12 20.76
CA THR A 5 -2.76 -7.11 19.84
C THR A 5 -1.81 -7.02 18.66
N MET A 6 -1.93 -7.95 17.70
CA MET A 6 -1.20 -7.88 16.43
C MET A 6 -1.59 -6.57 15.74
N GLY A 7 -0.63 -5.64 15.76
CA GLY A 7 -0.77 -4.27 15.28
C GLY A 7 -1.39 -4.25 13.89
N LYS A 8 -2.32 -3.33 13.69
CA LYS A 8 -3.02 -3.12 12.41
C LYS A 8 -2.04 -3.01 11.23
N ASP A 9 -0.86 -2.41 11.47
CA ASP A 9 0.18 -2.17 10.47
C ASP A 9 0.79 -3.46 9.89
N TYR A 10 0.91 -4.51 10.70
CA TYR A 10 1.50 -5.78 10.24
C TYR A 10 0.55 -6.51 9.29
N ARG A 11 -0.75 -6.52 9.62
CA ARG A 11 -1.79 -7.11 8.76
C ARG A 11 -1.89 -6.37 7.43
N ARG A 12 -1.69 -5.05 7.46
CA ARG A 12 -1.74 -4.20 6.28
C ARG A 12 -0.61 -4.49 5.31
N ILE A 13 0.63 -4.59 5.80
CA ILE A 13 1.79 -4.96 4.96
C ILE A 13 1.57 -6.30 4.28
N GLU A 14 1.06 -7.30 4.99
CA GLU A 14 0.84 -8.64 4.44
C GLU A 14 -0.20 -8.64 3.31
N GLN A 15 -1.27 -7.83 3.45
CA GLN A 15 -2.27 -7.67 2.40
C GLN A 15 -1.69 -7.00 1.15
N LEU A 16 -0.96 -5.90 1.32
CA LEU A 16 -0.34 -5.18 0.19
C LEU A 16 0.70 -6.06 -0.52
N LYS A 17 1.46 -6.84 0.25
CA LYS A 17 2.37 -7.87 -0.27
C LYS A 17 1.63 -8.89 -1.12
N ALA A 18 0.55 -9.48 -0.62
CA ALA A 18 -0.22 -10.47 -1.35
C ALA A 18 -0.72 -9.92 -2.70
N ILE A 19 -1.25 -8.70 -2.71
CA ILE A 19 -1.69 -8.02 -3.95
C ILE A 19 -0.51 -7.82 -4.91
N ALA A 20 0.61 -7.30 -4.41
CA ALA A 20 1.82 -7.09 -5.21
C ALA A 20 2.30 -8.41 -5.85
N PHE A 21 2.37 -9.49 -5.07
CA PHE A 21 2.78 -10.80 -5.57
C PHE A 21 1.81 -11.37 -6.61
N ASP A 22 0.49 -11.18 -6.44
CA ASP A 22 -0.52 -11.58 -7.43
C ASP A 22 -0.36 -10.81 -8.75
N CYS A 23 0.09 -9.55 -8.69
CA CYS A 23 0.41 -8.75 -9.87
C CYS A 23 1.80 -9.04 -10.46
N GLY A 24 2.59 -9.94 -9.86
CA GLY A 24 3.94 -10.29 -10.30
C GLY A 24 5.06 -9.40 -9.74
N PHE A 25 4.75 -8.50 -8.82
CA PHE A 25 5.74 -7.66 -8.14
C PHE A 25 6.32 -8.37 -6.92
N GLY A 26 7.64 -8.29 -6.78
CA GLY A 26 8.39 -8.90 -5.71
C GLY A 26 8.89 -7.92 -4.66
N ASN A 27 9.61 -8.46 -3.67
CA ASN A 27 10.34 -7.66 -2.69
C ASN A 27 11.42 -6.77 -3.35
N GLU A 28 11.95 -7.17 -4.50
CA GLU A 28 12.98 -6.42 -5.24
C GLU A 28 12.40 -5.13 -5.82
N ASP A 29 11.17 -5.18 -6.34
CA ASP A 29 10.43 -4.01 -6.82
C ASP A 29 10.11 -3.07 -5.67
N ALA A 30 9.55 -3.61 -4.57
CA ALA A 30 9.19 -2.82 -3.41
C ALA A 30 10.41 -2.15 -2.74
N LYS A 31 11.61 -2.76 -2.80
CA LYS A 31 12.84 -2.13 -2.28
C LYS A 31 13.19 -0.82 -2.99
N GLN A 32 12.77 -0.63 -4.25
CA GLN A 32 13.02 0.61 -4.99
C GLN A 32 12.25 1.79 -4.37
N PHE A 33 11.12 1.52 -3.72
CA PHE A 33 10.27 2.49 -3.03
C PHE A 33 10.62 2.67 -1.55
N GLY A 34 11.54 1.86 -1.00
CA GLY A 34 12.06 2.02 0.35
C GLY A 34 12.07 0.74 1.19
N LYS A 35 11.59 0.82 2.44
CA LYS A 35 11.71 -0.27 3.43
C LYS A 35 10.51 -1.21 3.36
N LEU A 36 10.77 -2.50 3.12
CA LEU A 36 9.74 -3.55 3.03
C LEU A 36 8.90 -3.75 4.31
N SER A 37 9.37 -3.22 5.44
CA SER A 37 8.67 -3.22 6.72
C SER A 37 7.73 -2.02 6.92
N LYS A 38 7.57 -1.15 5.91
CA LYS A 38 6.65 -0.02 5.92
C LYS A 38 5.53 -0.24 4.90
N THR A 39 4.29 -0.03 5.31
CA THR A 39 3.11 -0.06 4.42
C THR A 39 3.27 0.93 3.26
N ALA A 40 3.72 2.15 3.56
CA ALA A 40 3.93 3.23 2.58
C ALA A 40 4.79 2.83 1.39
N THR A 41 5.78 1.95 1.58
CA THR A 41 6.61 1.42 0.49
C THR A 41 5.80 0.55 -0.46
N TRP A 42 4.92 -0.29 0.06
CA TRP A 42 4.04 -1.13 -0.76
C TRP A 42 2.90 -0.31 -1.38
N GLU A 43 2.35 0.66 -0.66
CA GLU A 43 1.29 1.55 -1.18
C GLU A 43 1.82 2.42 -2.32
N ALA A 44 2.99 3.05 -2.15
CA ALA A 44 3.62 3.85 -3.21
C ALA A 44 3.95 3.01 -4.44
N MET A 45 4.42 1.78 -4.25
CA MET A 45 4.67 0.85 -5.36
C MET A 45 3.37 0.54 -6.12
N LEU A 46 2.33 0.10 -5.41
CA LEU A 46 1.06 -0.26 -6.02
C LEU A 46 0.41 0.94 -6.70
N GLU A 47 0.47 2.13 -6.10
CA GLU A 47 0.00 3.39 -6.69
C GLU A 47 0.77 3.74 -7.98
N THR A 48 2.10 3.62 -7.97
CA THR A 48 2.95 3.89 -9.14
C THR A 48 2.63 2.96 -10.31
N TYR A 49 2.30 1.69 -10.03
CA TYR A 49 1.92 0.72 -11.04
C TYR A 49 0.41 0.69 -11.34
N GLY A 50 -0.38 1.57 -10.71
CA GLY A 50 -1.84 1.63 -10.91
C GLY A 50 -2.59 0.40 -10.41
N VAL A 51 -2.01 -0.35 -9.47
CA VAL A 51 -2.64 -1.53 -8.87
C VAL A 51 -3.62 -1.10 -7.79
N PRO A 52 -4.89 -1.50 -7.85
CA PRO A 52 -5.87 -1.14 -6.84
C PRO A 52 -5.60 -1.91 -5.53
N PHE A 53 -5.55 -1.18 -4.42
CA PHE A 53 -5.47 -1.75 -3.08
C PHE A 53 -6.48 -1.05 -2.16
N PRO A 54 -7.05 -1.74 -1.16
CA PRO A 54 -8.05 -1.13 -0.30
C PRO A 54 -7.40 0.01 0.48
N ALA A 55 -7.86 1.25 0.47
CA ALA A 55 -7.26 2.30 1.32
C ALA A 55 -7.38 1.95 2.81
N ASP A 56 -6.36 2.29 3.63
CA ASP A 56 -6.52 2.19 5.09
C ASP A 56 -7.55 3.25 5.47
N ASN A 57 -8.79 2.83 5.74
CA ASN A 57 -9.90 3.72 6.04
C ASN A 57 -9.73 4.36 7.43
N SER A 58 -8.74 5.24 7.55
CA SER A 58 -8.56 6.24 8.58
C SER A 58 -8.46 7.60 7.89
N SER A 59 -9.55 8.01 7.25
CA SER A 59 -9.93 9.39 6.93
C SER A 59 -8.80 10.36 6.53
N ASN A 60 -8.64 10.65 5.23
CA ASN A 60 -9.00 11.96 4.67
C ASN A 60 -9.02 11.92 3.13
N VAL A 61 -10.06 12.52 2.56
CA VAL A 61 -10.22 12.95 1.16
C VAL A 61 -8.94 13.70 0.71
N GLU A 62 -8.43 13.53 -0.52
CA GLU A 62 -8.92 14.26 -1.69
C GLU A 62 -8.16 13.79 -2.94
N THR A 63 -8.89 13.19 -3.87
CA THR A 63 -8.53 13.20 -5.28
C THR A 63 -9.63 14.00 -5.97
N GLN A 64 -9.31 15.21 -6.41
CA GLN A 64 -9.97 15.81 -7.56
C GLN A 64 -8.89 16.39 -8.47
N ASP A 65 -8.49 15.54 -9.42
CA ASP A 65 -8.43 15.87 -10.85
C ASP A 65 -9.54 16.90 -11.19
N THR A 66 -9.34 17.95 -11.98
CA THR A 66 -8.85 17.95 -13.35
C THR A 66 -8.48 19.38 -13.74
N GLU A 67 -7.34 19.56 -14.42
CA GLU A 67 -7.06 20.78 -15.20
C GLU A 67 -8.07 20.90 -16.36
N GLU A 68 -8.95 21.89 -16.35
CA GLU A 68 -9.63 22.38 -17.57
C GLU A 68 -9.25 23.85 -17.75
N SER A 69 -8.38 24.09 -18.74
CA SER A 69 -8.08 25.40 -19.31
C SER A 69 -9.00 25.62 -20.52
N ASP A 70 -9.84 26.65 -20.50
CA ASP A 70 -9.85 27.83 -21.40
C ASP A 70 -11.00 28.78 -21.03
#